data_AF-A0A957D6E0-F1
#
_entry.id   AF-A0A957D6E0-F1
#
_cell.length_a   1.000
_cell.length_b   1.000
_cell.length_c   1.000
_cell.angle_alpha   90.00
_cell.angle_beta   90.00
_cell.angle_gamma   90.00
#
_symmetry.space_group_name_H-M   'P 1'
#
loop_
_entity.id
_entity.type
_entity.pdbx_description
1 polymer ?
#
loop_
_entity_poly.entity_id
_entity_poly.type
_entity_poly.pdbx_seq_one_letter_code
_entity_poly.pdbx_strand_id
1 'polypeptide(L)'
;MTRFKIQKATTTKKGWKESLIDRINEGKALPVISYVVGSNLVFDDQNELMEGWAYYTEYPGPERNLARMAQYQAVMAQAEGQDSEYVKRDYLKFLKAALQSIADEDLVEDLQEEIDADKLTFSETADRLGFPKFDDGLNNPLLILAKLPLPIYLTTSYHTFLEMALRREGKQPRTEICYWNNQLSRIPSNFDDDNTYHPTIEEPLVYHLHGLDAHPASLVLTEDDHLDFLVNTARDWEGIPLIIRQALTDSALMLLGFGLAHWDFRTVFRGLIRASLAERRPKSVAIQLQGDDHQQNYLKNYLDQEGKFEVYWGDAPGFMQEIWQVWAS
;
A
#
# COMPACT_ATOMS: atom_id res chain seq x y z
N MET A 1 23.95 24.41 46.68
CA MET A 1 23.49 23.16 46.04
C MET A 1 21.99 23.24 45.83
N THR A 2 21.57 23.65 44.63
CA THR A 2 20.15 23.80 44.28
C THR A 2 19.58 22.41 43.98
N ARG A 3 18.77 21.86 44.89
CA ARG A 3 18.05 20.60 44.70
C ARG A 3 16.90 20.83 43.72
N PHE A 4 17.04 20.36 42.48
CA PHE A 4 15.92 20.27 41.54
C PHE A 4 14.88 19.30 42.09
N LYS A 5 13.65 19.80 42.33
CA LYS A 5 12.49 18.96 42.60
C LYS A 5 11.93 18.49 41.26
N ILE A 6 12.21 17.25 40.88
CA ILE A 6 11.51 16.58 39.78
C ILE A 6 10.10 16.27 40.31
N GLN A 7 9.10 17.04 39.88
CA GLN A 7 7.71 16.64 40.05
C GLN A 7 7.49 15.41 39.17
N LYS A 8 7.08 14.28 39.77
CA LYS A 8 6.51 13.18 39.01
C LYS A 8 5.28 13.72 38.30
N ALA A 9 5.37 13.90 36.98
CA ALA A 9 4.20 14.10 36.15
C ALA A 9 3.25 12.94 36.44
N THR A 10 2.05 13.25 36.92
CA THR A 10 0.92 12.33 36.90
C THR A 10 0.65 12.04 35.43
N THR A 11 1.23 10.96 34.92
CA THR A 11 0.98 10.47 33.56
C THR A 11 -0.46 9.98 33.52
N THR A 12 -1.38 10.85 33.14
CA THR A 12 -2.63 10.43 32.52
C THR A 12 -2.26 9.48 31.39
N LYS A 13 -2.81 8.27 31.40
CA LYS A 13 -2.49 7.23 30.42
C LYS A 13 -2.88 7.78 29.04
N LYS A 14 -1.87 8.14 28.24
CA LYS A 14 -2.05 8.70 26.90
C LYS A 14 -2.83 7.69 26.05
N GLY A 15 -3.84 8.17 25.32
CA GLY A 15 -4.60 7.33 24.39
C GLY A 15 -3.72 6.87 23.23
N TRP A 16 -4.21 5.90 22.45
CA TRP A 16 -3.46 5.39 21.30
C TRP A 16 -3.26 6.46 20.23
N LYS A 17 -4.21 7.39 20.07
CA LYS A 17 -4.15 8.49 19.10
C LYS A 17 -3.01 9.43 19.41
N GLU A 18 -2.94 9.95 20.63
CA GLU A 18 -1.90 10.91 20.97
C GLU A 18 -0.53 10.21 21.00
N SER A 19 -0.47 8.92 21.36
CA SER A 19 0.77 8.13 21.21
C SER A 19 1.18 7.96 19.75
N LEU A 20 0.25 7.84 18.80
CA LEU A 20 0.56 7.77 17.38
C LEU A 20 1.05 9.12 16.84
N ILE A 21 0.44 10.24 17.27
CA ILE A 21 0.87 11.59 16.91
C ILE A 21 2.32 11.87 17.34
N ASP A 22 2.71 11.50 18.56
CA ASP A 22 4.12 11.61 18.99
C ASP A 22 5.06 10.89 18.03
N ARG A 23 4.65 9.70 17.59
CA ARG A 23 5.45 8.83 16.73
C ARG A 23 5.52 9.37 15.31
N ILE A 24 4.45 10.00 14.83
CA ILE A 24 4.46 10.76 13.57
C ILE A 24 5.46 11.91 13.67
N ASN A 25 5.43 12.70 14.74
CA ASN A 25 6.36 13.83 14.93
C ASN A 25 7.83 13.39 15.08
N GLU A 26 8.07 12.19 15.60
CA GLU A 26 9.39 11.57 15.68
C GLU A 26 9.86 10.95 14.34
N GLY A 27 9.03 10.91 13.30
CA GLY A 27 9.31 10.16 12.06
C GLY A 27 9.32 8.64 12.26
N LYS A 28 8.70 8.13 13.34
CA LYS A 28 8.64 6.72 13.76
C LYS A 28 7.23 6.12 13.67
N ALA A 29 6.40 6.68 12.80
CA ALA A 29 5.20 6.02 12.30
C ALA A 29 5.48 5.51 10.89
N LEU A 30 4.99 4.30 10.58
CA LEU A 30 5.17 3.67 9.28
C LEU A 30 3.79 3.39 8.67
N PRO A 31 3.36 4.22 7.70
CA PRO A 31 2.19 3.93 6.89
C PRO A 31 2.41 2.65 6.09
N VAL A 32 1.45 1.75 6.15
CA VAL A 32 1.33 0.60 5.24
C VAL A 32 -0.01 0.76 4.55
N ILE A 33 0.02 1.04 3.25
CA ILE A 33 -1.16 1.42 2.46
C ILE A 33 -1.56 0.26 1.55
N SER A 34 -2.81 -0.19 1.62
CA SER A 34 -3.34 -1.17 0.67
C SER A 34 -3.64 -0.50 -0.68
N TYR A 35 -3.53 -1.27 -1.78
CA TYR A 35 -3.91 -0.82 -3.11
C TYR A 35 -5.33 -0.24 -3.17
N VAL A 36 -6.24 -0.73 -2.33
CA VAL A 36 -7.62 -0.26 -2.23
C VAL A 36 -7.70 1.25 -1.93
N VAL A 37 -6.78 1.80 -1.14
CA VAL A 37 -6.82 3.24 -0.77
C VAL A 37 -6.63 4.12 -2.00
N GLY A 38 -5.66 3.79 -2.86
CA GLY A 38 -5.44 4.52 -4.10
C GLY A 38 -6.49 4.23 -5.16
N SER A 39 -6.90 2.96 -5.26
CA SER A 39 -7.95 2.52 -6.18
C SER A 39 -9.28 3.25 -5.92
N ASN A 40 -9.69 3.44 -4.67
CA ASN A 40 -10.91 4.16 -4.29
C ASN A 40 -10.91 5.65 -4.65
N LEU A 41 -9.74 6.24 -4.92
CA LEU A 41 -9.64 7.64 -5.36
C LEU A 41 -9.89 7.81 -6.86
N VAL A 42 -10.00 6.70 -7.58
CA VAL A 42 -10.19 6.66 -9.03
C VAL A 42 -11.47 5.91 -9.36
N PHE A 43 -11.65 4.74 -8.77
CA PHE A 43 -12.78 3.84 -8.94
C PHE A 43 -13.60 3.88 -7.64
N ASP A 44 -14.63 4.73 -7.61
CA ASP A 44 -15.47 5.01 -6.44
C ASP A 44 -16.04 3.72 -5.79
N ASP A 45 -16.24 2.65 -6.57
CA ASP A 45 -16.64 1.32 -6.10
C ASP A 45 -15.64 0.23 -6.54
N GLN A 46 -14.90 -0.34 -5.59
CA GLN A 46 -14.02 -1.47 -5.86
C GLN A 46 -14.78 -2.71 -6.32
N ASN A 47 -16.02 -2.89 -5.90
CA ASN A 47 -16.80 -4.03 -6.35
C ASN A 47 -17.07 -3.91 -7.84
N GLU A 48 -17.35 -2.70 -8.34
CA GLU A 48 -17.52 -2.46 -9.78
C GLU A 48 -16.24 -2.76 -10.56
N LEU A 49 -15.06 -2.33 -10.07
CA LEU A 49 -13.79 -2.67 -10.69
C LEU A 49 -13.55 -4.20 -10.70
N MET A 50 -13.90 -4.90 -9.61
CA MET A 50 -13.78 -6.35 -9.52
C MET A 50 -14.78 -7.09 -10.43
N GLU A 51 -16.01 -6.60 -10.56
CA GLU A 51 -16.99 -7.13 -11.52
C GLU A 51 -16.54 -6.88 -12.97
N GLY A 52 -15.97 -5.70 -13.26
CA GLY A 52 -15.39 -5.38 -14.55
C GLY A 52 -14.25 -6.32 -14.92
N TRP A 53 -13.35 -6.63 -13.97
CA TRP A 53 -12.28 -7.60 -14.18
C TRP A 53 -12.83 -9.02 -14.39
N ALA A 54 -13.82 -9.42 -13.57
CA ALA A 54 -14.46 -10.73 -13.72
C ALA A 54 -15.11 -10.89 -15.09
N TYR A 55 -15.78 -9.85 -15.58
CA TYR A 55 -16.36 -9.81 -16.92
C TYR A 55 -15.29 -9.89 -18.00
N TYR A 56 -14.23 -9.07 -17.89
CA TYR A 56 -13.11 -9.03 -18.84
C TYR A 56 -12.42 -10.39 -19.00
N THR A 57 -12.23 -11.13 -17.90
CA THR A 57 -11.60 -12.46 -17.92
C THR A 57 -12.57 -13.61 -18.10
N GLU A 58 -13.87 -13.36 -18.31
CA GLU A 58 -14.93 -14.37 -18.34
C GLU A 58 -14.90 -15.33 -17.11
N TYR A 59 -14.59 -14.78 -15.93
CA TYR A 59 -14.38 -15.58 -14.73
C TYR A 59 -15.67 -16.27 -14.27
N PRO A 60 -15.68 -17.61 -14.12
CA PRO A 60 -16.92 -18.37 -13.87
C PRO A 60 -17.31 -18.45 -12.40
N GLY A 61 -16.41 -18.10 -11.47
CA GLY A 61 -16.63 -18.26 -10.04
C GLY A 61 -17.56 -17.18 -9.44
N PRO A 62 -18.24 -17.47 -8.32
CA PRO A 62 -19.11 -16.48 -7.66
C PRO A 62 -18.33 -15.46 -6.80
N GLU A 63 -17.14 -15.81 -6.33
CA GLU A 63 -16.35 -14.95 -5.43
C GLU A 63 -15.52 -13.94 -6.23
N ARG A 64 -15.73 -12.64 -5.96
CA ARG A 64 -14.94 -11.54 -6.53
C ARG A 64 -13.70 -11.27 -5.67
N ASN A 65 -12.62 -11.97 -6.00
CA ASN A 65 -11.33 -11.77 -5.37
C ASN A 65 -10.26 -11.63 -6.46
N LEU A 66 -9.54 -10.50 -6.46
CA LEU A 66 -8.55 -10.18 -7.49
C LEU A 66 -7.55 -11.32 -7.70
N ALA A 67 -6.96 -11.85 -6.63
CA ALA A 67 -5.94 -12.88 -6.73
C ALA A 67 -6.46 -14.18 -7.32
N ARG A 68 -7.69 -14.57 -6.95
CA ARG A 68 -8.32 -15.76 -7.50
C ARG A 68 -8.70 -15.60 -8.97
N MET A 69 -9.25 -14.46 -9.35
CA MET A 69 -9.60 -14.18 -10.75
C MET A 69 -8.33 -14.11 -11.62
N ALA A 70 -7.26 -13.48 -11.12
CA ALA A 70 -5.98 -13.47 -11.79
C ALA A 70 -5.35 -14.88 -11.86
N GLN A 71 -5.47 -15.71 -10.83
CA GLN A 71 -5.02 -17.11 -10.88
C GLN A 71 -5.76 -17.89 -11.96
N TYR A 72 -7.09 -17.72 -12.06
CA TYR A 72 -7.87 -18.33 -13.13
C TYR A 72 -7.36 -17.89 -14.50
N GLN A 73 -7.20 -16.59 -14.71
CA GLN A 73 -6.69 -16.04 -15.98
C GLN A 73 -5.29 -16.54 -16.31
N ALA A 74 -4.41 -16.67 -15.31
CA ALA A 74 -3.07 -17.23 -15.49
C ALA A 74 -3.10 -18.68 -15.98
N VAL A 75 -3.98 -19.52 -15.41
CA VAL A 75 -4.14 -20.92 -15.81
C VAL A 75 -4.70 -21.03 -17.23
N MET A 76 -5.69 -20.20 -17.57
CA MET A 76 -6.27 -20.16 -18.92
C MET A 76 -5.24 -19.70 -19.96
N ALA A 77 -4.53 -18.61 -19.69
CA ALA A 77 -3.49 -18.08 -20.58
C ALA A 77 -2.34 -19.08 -20.77
N GLN A 78 -1.94 -19.80 -19.71
CA GLN A 78 -0.92 -20.84 -19.82
C GLN A 78 -1.36 -22.01 -20.72
N ALA A 79 -2.64 -22.40 -20.66
CA ALA A 79 -3.17 -23.44 -21.55
C ALA A 79 -3.12 -23.03 -23.03
N GLU A 80 -3.13 -21.73 -23.30
CA GLU A 80 -2.98 -21.12 -24.63
C GLU A 80 -1.52 -20.82 -25.01
N GLY A 81 -0.56 -21.17 -24.15
CA GLY A 81 0.88 -21.01 -24.40
C GLY A 81 1.45 -19.65 -24.04
N GLN A 82 0.73 -18.82 -23.27
CA GLN A 82 1.25 -17.57 -22.74
C GLN A 82 2.22 -17.80 -21.57
N ASP A 83 3.08 -16.81 -21.31
CA ASP A 83 3.98 -16.82 -20.17
C ASP A 83 3.29 -16.36 -18.87
N SER A 84 3.99 -16.50 -17.74
CA SER A 84 3.49 -16.10 -16.41
C SER A 84 3.37 -14.58 -16.22
N GLU A 85 3.99 -13.77 -17.08
CA GLU A 85 3.92 -12.31 -17.01
C GLU A 85 2.68 -11.77 -17.73
N TYR A 86 2.16 -12.51 -18.72
CA TYR A 86 0.99 -12.15 -19.52
C TYR A 86 -0.16 -11.63 -18.67
N VAL A 87 -0.59 -12.37 -17.64
CA VAL A 87 -1.72 -11.97 -16.78
C VAL A 87 -1.49 -10.65 -16.07
N LYS A 88 -0.24 -10.33 -15.71
CA LYS A 88 0.13 -9.10 -15.02
C LYS A 88 0.01 -7.92 -15.97
N ARG A 89 0.47 -8.08 -17.21
CA ARG A 89 0.31 -7.09 -18.29
C ARG A 89 -1.14 -6.90 -18.69
N ASP A 90 -1.88 -8.00 -18.78
CA ASP A 90 -3.31 -8.01 -19.14
C ASP A 90 -4.15 -7.28 -18.10
N TYR A 91 -3.86 -7.49 -16.80
CA TYR A 91 -4.49 -6.74 -15.72
C TYR A 91 -4.18 -5.24 -15.79
N LEU A 92 -2.93 -4.85 -16.07
CA LEU A 92 -2.57 -3.43 -16.25
C LEU A 92 -3.28 -2.81 -17.46
N LYS A 93 -3.46 -3.56 -18.56
CA LYS A 93 -4.25 -3.12 -19.72
C LYS A 93 -5.71 -2.93 -19.36
N PHE A 94 -6.29 -3.86 -18.60
CA PHE A 94 -7.64 -3.70 -18.08
C PHE A 94 -7.77 -2.44 -17.21
N LEU A 95 -6.83 -2.17 -16.30
CA LEU A 95 -6.86 -0.96 -15.48
C LEU A 95 -6.79 0.32 -16.33
N LYS A 96 -5.95 0.35 -17.38
CA LYS A 96 -5.91 1.48 -18.32
C LYS A 96 -7.24 1.65 -19.06
N ALA A 97 -7.89 0.55 -19.48
CA ALA A 97 -9.17 0.60 -20.17
C ALA A 97 -10.30 1.08 -19.24
N ALA A 98 -10.33 0.57 -18.01
CA ALA A 98 -11.25 1.03 -16.98
C ALA A 98 -11.06 2.53 -16.71
N LEU A 99 -9.82 2.99 -16.62
CA LEU A 99 -9.51 4.41 -16.44
C LEU A 99 -9.98 5.29 -17.60
N GLN A 100 -9.76 4.86 -18.85
CA GLN A 100 -10.25 5.56 -20.03
C GLN A 100 -11.79 5.69 -20.04
N SER A 101 -12.51 4.67 -19.58
CA SER A 101 -13.97 4.68 -19.55
C SER A 101 -14.59 5.72 -18.60
N ILE A 102 -13.81 6.22 -17.64
CA ILE A 102 -14.25 7.24 -16.66
C ILE A 102 -13.56 8.60 -16.84
N ALA A 103 -12.59 8.68 -17.76
CA ALA A 103 -11.85 9.89 -18.05
C ALA A 103 -12.61 10.81 -19.02
N ASP A 104 -12.12 12.05 -19.15
CA ASP A 104 -12.62 12.99 -20.15
C ASP A 104 -12.30 12.47 -21.57
N GLU A 105 -13.31 12.39 -22.43
CA GLU A 105 -13.18 11.83 -23.79
C GLU A 105 -12.11 12.56 -24.61
N ASP A 106 -12.00 13.89 -24.47
CA ASP A 106 -11.02 14.69 -25.21
C ASP A 106 -9.58 14.34 -24.80
N LEU A 107 -9.35 14.12 -23.49
CA LEU A 107 -8.04 13.72 -22.97
C LEU A 107 -7.67 12.29 -23.39
N VAL A 108 -8.65 11.40 -23.51
CA VAL A 108 -8.44 10.03 -23.98
C VAL A 108 -8.06 10.03 -25.47
N GLU A 109 -8.77 10.81 -26.30
CA GLU A 109 -8.48 10.93 -27.74
C GLU A 109 -7.04 11.43 -27.97
N ASP A 110 -6.59 12.42 -27.19
CA ASP A 110 -5.23 12.95 -27.25
C ASP A 110 -4.13 11.93 -26.89
N LEU A 111 -4.45 10.91 -26.08
CA LEU A 111 -3.50 9.91 -25.58
C LEU A 111 -3.62 8.54 -26.25
N GLN A 112 -4.64 8.33 -27.09
CA GLN A 112 -4.99 7.02 -27.62
C GLN A 112 -3.82 6.32 -28.31
N GLU A 113 -3.03 7.03 -29.12
CA GLU A 113 -1.89 6.44 -29.84
C GLU A 113 -0.79 5.92 -28.88
N GLU A 114 -0.52 6.65 -27.79
CA GLU A 114 0.48 6.23 -26.79
C GLU A 114 -0.01 5.05 -25.96
N ILE A 115 -1.30 5.03 -25.64
CA ILE A 115 -1.97 3.95 -24.92
C ILE A 115 -1.98 2.67 -25.76
N ASP A 116 -2.42 2.75 -27.02
CA ASP A 116 -2.52 1.61 -27.95
C ASP A 116 -1.15 1.00 -28.25
N ALA A 117 -0.11 1.84 -28.31
CA ALA A 117 1.26 1.42 -28.49
C ALA A 117 1.91 0.89 -27.19
N ASP A 118 1.17 0.82 -26.07
CA ASP A 118 1.63 0.40 -24.75
C ASP A 118 2.90 1.15 -24.28
N LYS A 119 2.99 2.44 -24.65
CA LYS A 119 4.16 3.29 -24.36
C LYS A 119 4.17 3.86 -22.94
N LEU A 120 3.01 3.91 -22.31
CA LEU A 120 2.81 4.50 -20.98
C LEU A 120 2.53 3.41 -19.95
N THR A 121 3.02 3.54 -18.73
CA THR A 121 2.56 2.72 -17.60
C THR A 121 1.14 3.12 -17.19
N PHE A 122 0.49 2.33 -16.34
CA PHE A 122 -0.84 2.70 -15.81
C PHE A 122 -0.77 4.03 -15.03
N SER A 123 0.27 4.23 -14.24
CA SER A 123 0.51 5.44 -13.45
C SER A 123 0.72 6.66 -14.34
N GLU A 124 1.48 6.53 -15.43
CA GLU A 124 1.70 7.61 -16.40
C GLU A 124 0.42 7.94 -17.15
N THR A 125 -0.35 6.92 -17.58
CA THR A 125 -1.67 7.13 -18.18
C THR A 125 -2.60 7.87 -17.21
N ALA A 126 -2.62 7.46 -15.94
CA ALA A 126 -3.46 8.09 -14.93
C ALA A 126 -3.09 9.55 -14.68
N ASP A 127 -1.81 9.86 -14.52
CA ASP A 127 -1.34 11.24 -14.32
C ASP A 127 -1.75 12.15 -15.49
N ARG A 128 -1.57 11.68 -16.73
CA ARG A 128 -1.96 12.46 -17.91
C ARG A 128 -3.48 12.63 -18.07
N LEU A 129 -4.27 11.66 -17.61
CA LEU A 129 -5.73 11.76 -17.57
C LEU A 129 -6.26 12.52 -16.33
N GLY A 130 -5.37 13.02 -15.47
CA GLY A 130 -5.74 13.81 -14.29
C GLY A 130 -6.19 12.99 -13.07
N PHE A 131 -5.75 11.73 -12.97
CA PHE A 131 -6.07 10.82 -11.87
C PHE A 131 -4.84 10.48 -10.99
N PRO A 132 -5.03 10.24 -9.68
CA PRO A 132 -6.27 10.47 -8.94
C PRO A 132 -6.54 11.97 -8.83
N LYS A 133 -7.82 12.33 -8.72
CA LYS A 133 -8.21 13.72 -8.49
C LYS A 133 -7.78 14.13 -7.08
N PHE A 134 -6.99 15.19 -6.99
CA PHE A 134 -6.48 15.74 -5.71
C PHE A 134 -7.29 16.98 -5.29
N ASP A 135 -8.57 16.98 -5.65
CA ASP A 135 -9.47 18.12 -5.54
C ASP A 135 -10.04 18.22 -4.12
N ASP A 136 -10.10 17.07 -3.44
CA ASP A 136 -10.80 16.89 -2.18
C ASP A 136 -9.84 16.88 -0.97
N GLY A 137 -9.05 17.95 -0.86
CA GLY A 137 -7.96 18.18 0.12
C GLY A 137 -7.88 17.22 1.32
N LEU A 138 -8.71 17.43 2.35
CA LEU A 138 -8.68 16.63 3.60
C LEU A 138 -9.50 15.33 3.53
N ASN A 139 -10.24 15.07 2.46
CA ASN A 139 -10.90 13.78 2.26
C ASN A 139 -10.00 12.80 1.49
N ASN A 140 -8.93 13.28 0.86
CA ASN A 140 -7.96 12.43 0.20
C ASN A 140 -6.88 11.94 1.21
N PRO A 141 -6.91 10.65 1.63
CA PRO A 141 -5.97 10.12 2.60
C PRO A 141 -4.50 10.21 2.13
N LEU A 142 -4.24 10.14 0.82
CA LEU A 142 -2.87 10.25 0.29
C LEU A 142 -2.33 11.68 0.44
N LEU A 143 -3.16 12.71 0.26
CA LEU A 143 -2.74 14.11 0.51
C LEU A 143 -2.43 14.35 1.99
N ILE A 144 -3.23 13.80 2.91
CA ILE A 144 -2.93 13.91 4.34
C ILE A 144 -1.62 13.18 4.66
N LEU A 145 -1.44 11.95 4.20
CA LEU A 145 -0.19 11.20 4.37
C LEU A 145 1.03 11.95 3.83
N ALA A 146 0.86 12.65 2.70
CA ALA A 146 1.92 13.43 2.08
C ALA A 146 2.33 14.63 2.93
N LYS A 147 1.42 15.23 3.71
CA LYS A 147 1.72 16.33 4.64
C LYS A 147 2.45 15.89 5.91
N LEU A 148 2.33 14.62 6.31
CA LEU A 148 2.97 14.13 7.52
C LEU A 148 4.50 14.08 7.39
N PRO A 149 5.26 14.32 8.47
CA PRO A 149 6.73 14.32 8.48
C PRO A 149 7.31 12.89 8.55
N LEU A 150 6.92 12.04 7.60
CA LEU A 150 7.29 10.62 7.57
C LEU A 150 8.30 10.35 6.44
N PRO A 151 9.41 9.64 6.71
CA PRO A 151 10.45 9.39 5.71
C PRO A 151 10.22 8.12 4.89
N ILE A 152 9.37 7.19 5.35
CA ILE A 152 9.18 5.88 4.72
C ILE A 152 7.70 5.54 4.68
N TYR A 153 7.24 5.06 3.52
CA TYR A 153 5.89 4.58 3.27
C TYR A 153 5.98 3.18 2.64
N LEU A 154 5.16 2.24 3.10
CA LEU A 154 5.01 0.93 2.45
C LEU A 154 3.66 0.90 1.72
N THR A 155 3.61 0.29 0.54
CA THR A 155 2.35 0.15 -0.20
C THR A 155 2.22 -1.20 -0.89
N THR A 156 1.00 -1.69 -1.04
CA THR A 156 0.66 -2.82 -1.93
C THR A 156 0.05 -2.37 -3.26
N SER A 157 -0.06 -1.06 -3.50
CA SER A 157 -0.44 -0.50 -4.80
C SER A 157 0.56 -0.85 -5.88
N TYR A 158 0.07 -1.10 -7.10
CA TYR A 158 0.90 -1.26 -8.29
C TYR A 158 1.19 0.07 -9.02
N HIS A 159 0.79 1.20 -8.44
CA HIS A 159 0.79 2.50 -9.10
C HIS A 159 1.40 3.59 -8.21
N THR A 160 1.82 4.71 -8.80
CA THR A 160 2.57 5.77 -8.09
C THR A 160 1.72 6.90 -7.50
N PHE A 161 0.44 6.66 -7.18
CA PHE A 161 -0.48 7.71 -6.69
C PHE A 161 -0.02 8.35 -5.38
N LEU A 162 0.64 7.61 -4.49
CA LEU A 162 1.19 8.16 -3.26
C LEU A 162 2.36 9.11 -3.57
N GLU A 163 3.21 8.76 -4.53
CA GLU A 163 4.30 9.60 -4.98
C GLU A 163 3.80 10.88 -5.64
N MET A 164 2.71 10.80 -6.41
CA MET A 164 2.05 11.98 -6.97
C MET A 164 1.57 12.92 -5.86
N ALA A 165 0.95 12.37 -4.81
CA ALA A 165 0.54 13.16 -3.64
C ALA A 165 1.75 13.78 -2.90
N LEU A 166 2.83 13.03 -2.71
CA LEU A 166 4.08 13.51 -2.09
C LEU A 166 4.71 14.65 -2.89
N ARG A 167 4.79 14.52 -4.22
CA ARG A 167 5.30 15.58 -5.11
C ARG A 167 4.45 16.84 -5.06
N ARG A 168 3.13 16.70 -4.95
CA ARG A 168 2.20 17.84 -4.81
C ARG A 168 2.43 18.62 -3.51
N GLU A 169 2.86 17.95 -2.44
CA GLU A 169 3.30 18.58 -1.18
C GLU A 169 4.78 19.03 -1.21
N GLY A 170 5.42 19.04 -2.38
CA GLY A 170 6.78 19.56 -2.58
C GLY A 170 7.91 18.61 -2.20
N LYS A 171 7.60 17.33 -1.94
CA LYS A 171 8.60 16.29 -1.64
C LYS A 171 9.14 15.64 -2.90
N GLN A 172 10.27 14.96 -2.80
CA GLN A 172 10.95 14.23 -3.87
C GLN A 172 10.98 12.73 -3.54
N PRO A 173 9.87 11.99 -3.70
CA PRO A 173 9.84 10.58 -3.33
C PRO A 173 10.76 9.74 -4.21
N ARG A 174 11.49 8.80 -3.60
CA ARG A 174 12.14 7.68 -4.30
C ARG A 174 11.25 6.44 -4.21
N THR A 175 11.10 5.76 -5.34
CA THR A 175 10.31 4.54 -5.44
C THR A 175 11.23 3.33 -5.45
N GLU A 176 10.92 2.32 -4.65
CA GLU A 176 11.64 1.04 -4.60
C GLU A 176 10.63 -0.10 -4.60
N ILE A 177 11.00 -1.25 -5.16
CA ILE A 177 10.15 -2.45 -5.17
C ILE A 177 10.70 -3.53 -4.25
N CYS A 178 9.83 -4.43 -3.81
CA CYS A 178 10.26 -5.64 -3.12
C CYS A 178 10.73 -6.71 -4.10
N TYR A 179 11.99 -7.13 -3.97
CA TYR A 179 12.62 -8.18 -4.78
C TYR A 179 12.23 -9.59 -4.29
N TRP A 180 10.93 -9.89 -4.28
CA TRP A 180 10.39 -11.13 -3.71
C TRP A 180 10.67 -12.38 -4.54
N ASN A 181 11.21 -12.24 -5.76
CA ASN A 181 11.68 -13.34 -6.57
C ASN A 181 12.98 -12.99 -7.33
N ASN A 182 13.75 -14.01 -7.71
CA ASN A 182 15.09 -13.84 -8.30
C ASN A 182 15.09 -13.16 -9.68
N GLN A 183 13.96 -13.16 -10.40
CA GLN A 183 13.88 -12.55 -11.73
C GLN A 183 13.98 -11.02 -11.66
N LEU A 184 13.69 -10.44 -10.49
CA LEU A 184 13.70 -9.00 -10.23
C LEU A 184 15.09 -8.43 -9.99
N SER A 185 16.12 -9.27 -9.79
CA SER A 185 17.51 -8.86 -9.53
C SER A 185 18.16 -8.00 -10.62
N ARG A 186 17.51 -7.87 -11.79
CA ARG A 186 17.97 -7.02 -12.90
C ARG A 186 17.43 -5.59 -12.82
N ILE A 187 16.43 -5.35 -11.97
CA ILE A 187 15.87 -4.02 -11.75
C ILE A 187 16.82 -3.28 -10.80
N PRO A 188 17.33 -2.09 -11.17
CA PRO A 188 18.23 -1.33 -10.31
C PRO A 188 17.56 -0.93 -9.00
N SER A 189 18.26 -1.11 -7.87
CA SER A 189 17.80 -0.64 -6.57
C SER A 189 18.39 0.73 -6.24
N ASN A 190 17.61 1.55 -5.53
CA ASN A 190 18.10 2.78 -4.90
C ASN A 190 19.19 2.54 -3.85
N PHE A 191 19.38 1.28 -3.43
CA PHE A 191 20.34 0.86 -2.42
C PHE A 191 21.57 0.13 -2.99
N ASP A 192 21.68 -0.03 -4.32
CA ASP A 192 22.83 -0.70 -4.96
C ASP A 192 24.12 0.16 -4.88
N ASP A 193 24.00 1.49 -4.92
CA ASP A 193 25.13 2.43 -4.90
C ASP A 193 25.53 2.82 -3.45
N ASP A 194 26.44 2.05 -2.86
CA ASP A 194 27.23 2.36 -1.64
C ASP A 194 26.43 2.93 -0.43
N ASN A 195 25.13 2.61 -0.30
CA ASN A 195 24.26 3.10 0.77
C ASN A 195 24.17 4.64 0.88
N THR A 196 24.36 5.37 -0.22
CA THR A 196 24.32 6.85 -0.16
C THR A 196 22.93 7.42 0.10
N TYR A 197 21.88 6.66 -0.21
CA TYR A 197 20.51 7.09 0.02
C TYR A 197 20.01 6.73 1.42
N HIS A 198 19.58 7.76 2.15
CA HIS A 198 18.85 7.64 3.40
C HIS A 198 17.54 8.44 3.29
N PRO A 199 16.37 7.79 3.39
CA PRO A 199 15.08 8.46 3.29
C PRO A 199 14.94 9.59 4.32
N THR A 200 14.48 10.75 3.86
CA THR A 200 14.22 11.94 4.67
C THR A 200 12.77 12.39 4.51
N ILE A 201 12.36 13.45 5.21
CA ILE A 201 11.01 14.01 5.04
C ILE A 201 10.87 14.64 3.64
N GLU A 202 11.93 15.30 3.17
CA GLU A 202 12.00 15.98 1.88
C GLU A 202 12.17 14.99 0.72
N GLU A 203 12.90 13.90 0.94
CA GLU A 203 13.17 12.84 -0.04
C GLU A 203 12.75 11.46 0.51
N PRO A 204 11.43 11.23 0.72
CA PRO A 204 10.93 10.02 1.35
C PRO A 204 11.00 8.81 0.42
N LEU A 205 11.00 7.63 1.02
CA LEU A 205 10.94 6.36 0.31
C LEU A 205 9.51 5.84 0.25
N VAL A 206 9.06 5.46 -0.95
CA VAL A 206 7.86 4.64 -1.16
C VAL A 206 8.29 3.24 -1.60
N TYR A 207 8.06 2.26 -0.73
CA TYR A 207 8.45 0.87 -0.96
C TYR A 207 7.23 0.02 -1.34
N HIS A 208 7.22 -0.44 -2.59
CA HIS A 208 6.14 -1.23 -3.19
C HIS A 208 6.34 -2.72 -2.89
N LEU A 209 5.58 -3.21 -1.91
CA LEU A 209 5.62 -4.59 -1.46
C LEU A 209 5.19 -5.57 -2.55
N HIS A 210 4.18 -5.21 -3.34
CA HIS A 210 3.60 -6.09 -4.35
C HIS A 210 3.97 -5.69 -5.77
N GLY A 211 5.10 -5.02 -5.95
CA GLY A 211 5.58 -4.59 -7.26
C GLY A 211 4.94 -3.29 -7.76
N LEU A 212 5.36 -2.90 -8.96
CA LEU A 212 5.01 -1.65 -9.61
C LEU A 212 4.70 -1.87 -11.09
N ASP A 213 3.76 -1.13 -11.64
CA ASP A 213 3.29 -1.21 -13.04
C ASP A 213 4.40 -1.05 -14.09
N ALA A 214 5.42 -0.23 -13.81
CA ALA A 214 6.61 -0.11 -14.64
C ALA A 214 7.38 -1.44 -14.80
N HIS A 215 7.14 -2.40 -13.91
CA HIS A 215 7.77 -3.72 -13.89
C HIS A 215 6.70 -4.81 -13.72
N PRO A 216 5.95 -5.19 -14.77
CA PRO A 216 4.84 -6.14 -14.64
C PRO A 216 5.23 -7.48 -14.01
N ALA A 217 6.44 -8.00 -14.30
CA ALA A 217 6.96 -9.21 -13.67
C ALA A 217 7.08 -9.14 -12.13
N SER A 218 7.15 -7.93 -11.56
CA SER A 218 7.22 -7.69 -10.11
C SER A 218 5.88 -7.80 -9.40
N LEU A 219 4.75 -7.76 -10.12
CA LEU A 219 3.44 -7.69 -9.48
C LEU A 219 3.15 -8.98 -8.70
N VAL A 220 2.68 -8.83 -7.46
CA VAL A 220 2.14 -9.95 -6.67
C VAL A 220 0.62 -9.98 -6.90
N LEU A 221 0.18 -10.64 -7.98
CA LEU A 221 -1.19 -10.53 -8.47
C LEU A 221 -1.99 -11.81 -8.28
N THR A 222 -1.45 -12.98 -8.61
CA THR A 222 -2.18 -14.25 -8.53
C THR A 222 -2.13 -14.87 -7.11
N GLU A 223 -2.95 -15.89 -6.85
CA GLU A 223 -2.86 -16.64 -5.58
C GLU A 223 -1.46 -17.28 -5.42
N ASP A 224 -0.88 -17.81 -6.49
CA ASP A 224 0.48 -18.36 -6.50
C ASP A 224 1.53 -17.28 -6.24
N ASP A 225 1.42 -16.09 -6.86
CA ASP A 225 2.33 -14.97 -6.58
C ASP A 225 2.31 -14.61 -5.09
N HIS A 226 1.13 -14.54 -4.48
CA HIS A 226 0.96 -14.22 -3.07
C HIS A 226 1.58 -15.28 -2.15
N LEU A 227 1.46 -16.57 -2.50
CA LEU A 227 2.08 -17.66 -1.78
C LEU A 227 3.61 -17.61 -1.91
N ASP A 228 4.13 -17.42 -3.12
CA ASP A 228 5.57 -17.31 -3.38
C ASP A 228 6.17 -16.08 -2.69
N PHE A 229 5.48 -14.93 -2.73
CA PHE A 229 5.86 -13.74 -1.97
C PHE A 229 5.99 -14.05 -0.48
N LEU A 230 4.99 -14.70 0.12
CA LEU A 230 5.01 -15.07 1.54
C LEU A 230 6.17 -16.01 1.86
N VAL A 231 6.39 -17.05 1.04
CA VAL A 231 7.46 -18.03 1.25
C VAL A 231 8.84 -17.38 1.13
N ASN A 232 9.06 -16.58 0.09
CA ASN A 232 10.36 -15.99 -0.19
C ASN A 232 10.72 -14.88 0.80
N THR A 233 9.77 -14.01 1.15
CA THR A 233 10.00 -12.95 2.15
C THR A 233 10.20 -13.49 3.56
N ALA A 234 9.51 -14.57 3.93
CA ALA A 234 9.71 -15.22 5.22
C ALA A 234 11.04 -16.01 5.28
N ARG A 235 11.47 -16.61 4.16
CA ARG A 235 12.71 -17.39 4.08
C ARG A 235 13.94 -16.50 4.00
N ASP A 236 13.88 -15.42 3.24
CA ASP A 236 14.98 -14.50 2.98
C ASP A 236 14.64 -13.07 3.44
N TRP A 237 14.36 -12.96 4.75
CA TRP A 237 14.15 -11.66 5.38
C TRP A 237 15.35 -10.72 5.19
N GLU A 238 16.57 -11.25 5.05
CA GLU A 238 17.77 -10.45 4.80
C GLU A 238 17.78 -9.78 3.42
N GLY A 239 17.03 -10.31 2.45
CA GLY A 239 16.81 -9.68 1.15
C GLY A 239 15.96 -8.41 1.20
N ILE A 240 15.24 -8.15 2.30
CA ILE A 240 14.56 -6.87 2.52
C ILE A 240 15.57 -5.83 2.99
N PRO A 241 15.63 -4.62 2.37
CA PRO A 241 16.58 -3.59 2.75
C PRO A 241 16.56 -3.29 4.25
N LEU A 242 17.74 -3.20 4.88
CA LEU A 242 17.89 -3.06 6.33
C LEU A 242 17.03 -1.91 6.89
N ILE A 243 16.93 -0.80 6.16
CA ILE A 243 16.14 0.35 6.58
C ILE A 243 14.63 0.07 6.65
N ILE A 244 14.11 -0.75 5.73
CA ILE A 244 12.71 -1.19 5.75
C ILE A 244 12.48 -2.12 6.93
N ARG A 245 13.42 -3.02 7.20
CA ARG A 245 13.34 -3.93 8.35
C ARG A 245 13.35 -3.17 9.68
N GLN A 246 14.25 -2.19 9.82
CA GLN A 246 14.30 -1.31 10.99
C GLN A 246 12.99 -0.54 11.15
N ALA A 247 12.47 0.06 10.07
CA ALA A 247 11.18 0.75 10.12
C ALA A 247 10.05 -0.19 10.56
N LEU A 248 10.01 -1.41 10.04
CA LEU A 248 9.03 -2.45 10.40
C LEU A 248 9.15 -2.96 11.84
N THR A 249 10.30 -2.80 12.51
CA THR A 249 10.47 -3.21 13.91
C THR A 249 10.30 -2.03 14.88
N ASP A 250 10.83 -0.86 14.53
CA ASP A 250 10.98 0.27 15.45
C ASP A 250 9.86 1.30 15.34
N SER A 251 8.97 1.20 14.34
CA SER A 251 7.88 2.15 14.08
C SER A 251 6.50 1.66 14.56
N ALA A 252 5.62 2.63 14.85
CA ALA A 252 4.18 2.38 15.01
C ALA A 252 3.55 2.21 13.63
N LEU A 253 2.94 1.06 13.32
CA LEU A 253 2.32 0.87 12.00
C LEU A 253 0.96 1.55 11.93
N MET A 254 0.64 2.07 10.75
CA MET A 254 -0.68 2.51 10.37
C MET A 254 -1.11 1.70 9.16
N LEU A 255 -1.89 0.64 9.35
CA LEU A 255 -2.36 -0.21 8.26
C LEU A 255 -3.64 0.40 7.69
N LEU A 256 -3.61 0.88 6.44
CA LEU A 256 -4.69 1.62 5.78
C LEU A 256 -5.32 0.81 4.65
N GLY A 257 -6.63 0.59 4.72
CA GLY A 257 -7.42 -0.02 3.62
C GLY A 257 -7.27 -1.52 3.44
N PHE A 258 -6.71 -2.23 4.43
CA PHE A 258 -6.49 -3.67 4.34
C PHE A 258 -7.69 -4.49 4.81
N GLY A 259 -8.30 -5.26 3.92
CA GLY A 259 -9.31 -6.23 4.31
C GLY A 259 -8.71 -7.56 4.81
N LEU A 260 -9.16 -8.07 5.96
CA LEU A 260 -8.66 -9.34 6.53
C LEU A 260 -8.77 -10.57 5.63
N ALA A 261 -9.81 -10.61 4.80
CA ALA A 261 -10.06 -11.72 3.89
C ALA A 261 -9.14 -11.67 2.66
N HIS A 262 -8.51 -10.53 2.39
CA HIS A 262 -7.72 -10.32 1.19
C HIS A 262 -6.32 -10.88 1.35
N TRP A 263 -5.79 -11.38 0.24
CA TRP A 263 -4.46 -11.99 0.17
C TRP A 263 -3.35 -10.99 0.49
N ASP A 264 -3.52 -9.73 0.09
CA ASP A 264 -2.54 -8.67 0.30
C ASP A 264 -2.28 -8.40 1.79
N PHE A 265 -3.34 -8.31 2.61
CA PHE A 265 -3.18 -8.19 4.05
C PHE A 265 -2.49 -9.41 4.64
N ARG A 266 -2.98 -10.62 4.33
CA ARG A 266 -2.50 -11.85 4.97
C ARG A 266 -1.04 -12.12 4.70
N THR A 267 -0.59 -11.88 3.46
CA THR A 267 0.79 -12.12 3.04
C THR A 267 1.75 -11.09 3.61
N VAL A 268 1.43 -9.79 3.54
CA VAL A 268 2.24 -8.74 4.18
C VAL A 268 2.28 -8.91 5.70
N PHE A 269 1.14 -9.17 6.32
CA PHE A 269 1.06 -9.34 7.75
C PHE A 269 1.85 -10.56 8.24
N ARG A 270 1.69 -11.72 7.60
CA ARG A 270 2.40 -12.95 8.02
C ARG A 270 3.87 -12.96 7.61
N GLY A 271 4.19 -12.52 6.40
CA GLY A 271 5.53 -12.59 5.83
C GLY A 271 6.48 -11.54 6.36
N LEU A 272 5.99 -10.31 6.60
CA LEU A 272 6.84 -9.18 6.96
C LEU A 272 6.55 -8.68 8.38
N ILE A 273 5.30 -8.32 8.68
CA ILE A 273 4.96 -7.66 9.95
C ILE A 273 5.16 -8.63 11.11
N ARG A 274 4.66 -9.86 11.00
CA ARG A 274 4.77 -10.89 12.04
C ARG A 274 6.20 -11.40 12.18
N ALA A 275 6.89 -11.60 11.05
CA ALA A 275 8.30 -11.98 11.05
C ALA A 275 9.20 -10.92 11.72
N SER A 276 8.83 -9.64 11.63
CA SER A 276 9.56 -8.53 12.25
C SER A 276 9.18 -8.25 13.72
N LEU A 277 8.24 -9.01 14.31
CA LEU A 277 7.77 -8.78 15.68
C LEU A 277 8.86 -9.08 16.71
N ALA A 278 9.55 -8.03 17.15
CA ALA A 278 10.28 -8.02 18.40
C ALA A 278 9.30 -7.96 19.59
N GLU A 279 9.68 -8.56 20.73
CA GLU A 279 8.89 -8.55 21.98
C GLU A 279 8.48 -7.14 22.46
N ARG A 280 9.19 -6.09 21.99
CA ARG A 280 9.06 -4.69 22.44
C ARG A 280 8.56 -3.71 21.37
N ARG A 281 7.81 -4.17 20.37
CA ARG A 281 7.23 -3.25 19.37
C ARG A 281 6.28 -2.20 20.02
N PRO A 282 6.33 -0.93 19.57
CA PRO A 282 5.35 0.10 19.89
C PRO A 282 3.94 -0.27 19.43
N LYS A 283 2.91 0.28 20.10
CA LYS A 283 1.51 0.06 19.71
C LYS A 283 1.29 0.51 18.28
N SER A 284 0.66 -0.34 17.48
CA SER A 284 0.32 -0.08 16.08
C SER A 284 -1.19 0.06 15.94
N VAL A 285 -1.65 0.61 14.83
CA VAL A 285 -3.08 0.80 14.54
C VAL A 285 -3.42 0.14 13.22
N ALA A 286 -4.45 -0.68 13.23
CA ALA A 286 -5.05 -1.24 12.02
C ALA A 286 -6.39 -0.54 11.76
N ILE A 287 -6.60 -0.11 10.52
CA ILE A 287 -7.78 0.65 10.11
C ILE A 287 -8.60 -0.24 9.21
N GLN A 288 -9.84 -0.47 9.61
CA GLN A 288 -10.71 -1.41 8.92
C GLN A 288 -12.12 -0.86 8.79
N LEU A 289 -12.67 -1.00 7.57
CA LEU A 289 -14.05 -0.68 7.25
C LEU A 289 -15.02 -1.45 8.16
N GLN A 290 -16.16 -0.82 8.46
CA GLN A 290 -17.14 -1.38 9.40
C GLN A 290 -17.62 -2.77 8.95
N GLY A 291 -17.29 -3.80 9.74
CA GLY A 291 -17.88 -5.13 9.64
C GLY A 291 -19.04 -5.30 10.62
N ASP A 292 -19.79 -6.39 10.52
CA ASP A 292 -20.77 -6.77 11.54
C ASP A 292 -20.10 -7.12 12.88
N ASP A 293 -20.87 -7.19 13.97
CA ASP A 293 -20.33 -7.47 15.32
C ASP A 293 -19.50 -8.76 15.39
N HIS A 294 -19.80 -9.76 14.56
CA HIS A 294 -19.05 -11.02 14.54
C HIS A 294 -17.68 -10.85 13.87
N GLN A 295 -17.65 -10.18 12.72
CA GLN A 295 -16.42 -9.83 12.00
C GLN A 295 -15.53 -8.92 12.84
N GLN A 296 -16.13 -7.95 13.54
CA GLN A 296 -15.41 -7.04 14.41
C GLN A 296 -14.73 -7.77 15.57
N ASN A 297 -15.47 -8.67 16.23
CA ASN A 297 -14.93 -9.48 17.31
C ASN A 297 -13.84 -10.45 16.84
N TYR A 298 -14.03 -11.08 15.68
CA TYR A 298 -13.00 -11.93 15.08
C TYR A 298 -11.71 -11.15 14.80
N LEU A 299 -11.81 -9.98 14.16
CA LEU A 299 -10.67 -9.14 13.83
C LEU A 299 -9.93 -8.67 15.06
N LYS A 300 -10.67 -8.14 16.04
CA LYS A 300 -10.08 -7.65 17.28
C LYS A 300 -9.29 -8.76 17.97
N ASN A 301 -9.88 -9.95 18.10
CA ASN A 301 -9.19 -11.09 18.71
C ASN A 301 -7.99 -11.55 17.88
N TYR A 302 -8.11 -11.59 16.56
CA TYR A 302 -7.00 -11.97 15.67
C TYR A 302 -5.81 -11.02 15.82
N LEU A 303 -6.06 -9.71 15.74
CA LEU A 303 -5.01 -8.70 15.88
C LEU A 303 -4.45 -8.64 17.30
N ASP A 304 -5.30 -8.67 18.34
CA ASP A 304 -4.85 -8.67 19.75
C ASP A 304 -3.93 -9.86 20.05
N GLN A 305 -4.20 -11.03 19.46
CA GLN A 305 -3.35 -12.23 19.62
C GLN A 305 -2.04 -12.13 18.83
N GLU A 306 -2.04 -11.47 17.67
CA GLU A 306 -0.92 -11.49 16.73
C GLU A 306 0.02 -10.28 16.86
N GLY A 307 -0.34 -9.24 17.61
CA GLY A 307 0.55 -8.09 17.87
C GLY A 307 -0.23 -6.93 18.47
N LYS A 308 0.43 -6.01 19.19
CA LYS A 308 -0.21 -4.88 19.90
C LYS A 308 -0.88 -3.87 18.93
N PHE A 309 -1.94 -4.27 18.25
CA PHE A 309 -2.72 -3.48 17.32
C PHE A 309 -4.00 -3.00 17.99
N GLU A 310 -4.19 -1.70 18.00
CA GLU A 310 -5.50 -1.11 18.27
C GLU A 310 -6.27 -1.07 16.94
N VAL A 311 -7.58 -1.33 16.97
CA VAL A 311 -8.43 -1.31 15.76
C VAL A 311 -9.22 -0.02 15.72
N TYR A 312 -9.09 0.71 14.61
CA TYR A 312 -9.98 1.82 14.27
C TYR A 312 -11.10 1.30 13.38
N TRP A 313 -12.35 1.55 13.79
CA TRP A 313 -13.55 1.15 13.05
C TRP A 313 -14.06 2.32 12.21
N GLY A 314 -13.74 2.29 10.92
CA GLY A 314 -14.08 3.34 9.97
C GLY A 314 -13.27 3.22 8.69
N ASP A 315 -13.46 4.15 7.76
CA ASP A 315 -12.73 4.18 6.50
C ASP A 315 -11.39 4.91 6.62
N ALA A 316 -10.54 4.75 5.60
CA ALA A 316 -9.24 5.41 5.55
C ALA A 316 -9.35 6.95 5.51
N PRO A 317 -10.26 7.57 4.73
CA PRO A 317 -10.48 9.02 4.78
C PRO A 317 -10.83 9.55 6.18
N GLY A 318 -11.81 8.95 6.85
CA GLY A 318 -12.24 9.37 8.19
C GLY A 318 -11.13 9.22 9.23
N PHE A 319 -10.39 8.12 9.20
CA PHE A 319 -9.20 7.96 10.05
C PHE A 319 -8.17 9.06 9.80
N MET A 320 -7.83 9.34 8.54
CA MET A 320 -6.81 10.33 8.21
C MET A 320 -7.25 11.75 8.59
N GLN A 321 -8.53 12.08 8.45
CA GLN A 321 -9.09 13.35 8.94
C GLN A 321 -8.95 13.49 10.46
N GLU A 322 -9.25 12.44 11.22
CA GLU A 322 -9.07 12.47 12.68
C GLU A 322 -7.61 12.66 13.07
N ILE A 323 -6.68 11.97 12.40
CA ILE A 323 -5.25 12.15 12.62
C ILE A 323 -4.83 13.58 12.28
N TRP A 324 -5.29 14.12 11.15
CA TRP A 324 -5.00 15.49 10.75
C TRP A 324 -5.49 16.52 11.77
N GLN A 325 -6.73 16.38 12.25
CA GLN A 325 -7.30 17.29 13.26
C GLN A 325 -6.45 17.35 14.52
N VAL A 326 -5.99 16.19 15.02
CA VAL A 326 -5.17 16.14 16.24
C VAL A 326 -3.73 16.60 15.98
N TRP A 327 -3.17 16.27 14.82
CA TRP A 327 -1.79 16.62 14.46
C TRP A 327 -1.61 18.11 14.15
N ALA A 328 -2.58 18.73 13.48
CA ALA A 328 -2.54 20.13 13.08
C ALA A 328 -3.00 21.11 14.19
N SER A 329 -3.49 20.60 15.33
CA SER A 329 -3.89 21.38 16.50
C SER A 329 -2.70 21.83 17.35
#